data_AF-A0A363UCJ3-F1
#
_entry.id   AF-A0A363UCJ3-F1
#
_cell.length_a   1.000
_cell.length_b   1.000
_cell.length_c   1.000
_cell.angle_alpha   90.00
_cell.angle_beta   90.00
_cell.angle_gamma   90.00
#
_symmetry.space_group_name_H-M   'P 1'
#
loop_
_entity.id
_entity.type
_entity.pdbx_description
1 polymer ?
#
loop_
_entity_poly.entity_id
_entity_poly.type
_entity_poly.pdbx_seq_one_letter_code
_entity_poly.pdbx_strand_id
1 'polypeptide(L)'
;MDALICGFIVIAVLSIMLFFYLLNTARKKTAPPTTVTGKKEFQPVYVSLADKPDSIINGMNRFVAEVQRTESAGDKWRWIPMLIFLGGLGLMAVDGVLLLFGYASFVFISGGALLWIAALVMARNLRKSDSKDFSPRYSDVKKILYTLRDDLKPGGTFNGHLDLTGTMLKTKVARETKDTRDRVTEHFRDEWLALKAKLYDGNILRVSAIQKSKKRKSYWKRSSISGKMKMKPEKFKGSEQYLKVRIAVNPEVYTIKSNPNFRQGASVGKYTVAQLNTEGGIIDVVANSPFEEVESDHILGFLQSTYSLLQRKAS
;
A
#
# COMPACT_ATOMS: atom_id res chain seq x y z
N MET A 1 -44.87 31.77 17.50
CA MET A 1 -44.78 30.78 16.41
C MET A 1 -43.40 30.76 15.77
N ASP A 2 -42.76 31.92 15.57
CA ASP A 2 -41.45 32.02 14.88
C ASP A 2 -40.30 31.25 15.54
N ALA A 3 -40.25 31.21 16.88
CA ALA A 3 -39.20 30.46 17.60
C ALA A 3 -39.29 28.94 17.38
N LEU A 4 -40.51 28.39 17.27
CA LEU A 4 -40.72 26.96 17.00
C LEU A 4 -40.37 26.62 15.55
N ILE A 5 -40.76 27.47 14.60
CA ILE A 5 -40.44 27.31 13.18
C ILE A 5 -38.91 27.32 12.98
N CYS A 6 -38.20 28.24 13.65
CA CYS A 6 -36.74 28.30 13.61
C CYS A 6 -36.08 27.02 14.16
N GLY A 7 -36.58 26.48 15.29
CA GLY A 7 -36.09 25.22 15.86
C GLY A 7 -36.28 24.02 14.93
N PHE A 8 -37.45 23.89 14.29
CA PHE A 8 -37.72 22.83 13.31
C PHE A 8 -36.81 22.90 12.10
N ILE A 9 -36.54 24.09 11.57
CA ILE A 9 -35.63 24.29 10.43
C ILE A 9 -34.22 23.82 10.78
N VAL A 10 -33.69 24.19 11.95
CA VAL A 10 -32.35 23.77 12.40
C VAL A 10 -32.26 22.25 12.52
N ILE A 11 -33.26 21.61 13.13
CA ILE A 11 -33.30 20.15 13.27
C ILE A 11 -33.35 19.48 11.89
N ALA A 12 -34.18 19.97 10.97
CA ALA A 12 -34.28 19.43 9.61
C ALA A 12 -32.94 19.52 8.86
N VAL A 13 -32.24 20.67 8.94
CA VAL A 13 -30.92 20.84 8.31
C VAL A 13 -29.88 19.89 8.91
N LEU A 14 -29.83 19.76 10.24
CA LEU A 14 -28.93 18.82 10.92
C LEU A 14 -29.23 17.37 10.55
N SER A 15 -30.51 17.02 10.43
CA SER A 15 -30.96 15.68 10.00
C SER A 15 -30.48 15.36 8.59
N ILE A 16 -30.63 16.31 7.66
CA ILE A 16 -30.20 16.17 6.27
C ILE A 16 -28.68 16.03 6.20
N MET A 17 -27.93 16.87 6.93
CA MET A 17 -26.47 16.78 7.00
C MET A 17 -26.00 15.42 7.55
N LEU A 18 -26.64 14.94 8.63
CA LEU A 18 -26.33 13.65 9.24
C LEU A 18 -26.69 12.49 8.31
N PHE A 19 -27.83 12.57 7.62
CA PHE A 19 -28.24 11.58 6.63
C PHE A 19 -27.21 11.46 5.50
N PHE A 20 -26.78 12.57 4.90
CA PHE A 20 -25.76 12.54 3.86
C PHE A 20 -24.40 12.06 4.39
N TYR A 21 -24.03 12.41 5.61
CA TYR A 21 -22.83 11.88 6.25
C TYR A 21 -22.89 10.35 6.37
N LEU A 22 -23.99 9.82 6.91
CA LEU A 22 -24.19 8.38 7.10
C LEU A 22 -24.32 7.63 5.77
N LEU A 23 -24.99 8.21 4.79
CA LEU A 23 -25.09 7.67 3.43
C LEU A 23 -23.73 7.59 2.76
N ASN A 24 -22.88 8.61 2.94
CA ASN A 24 -21.51 8.59 2.42
C ASN A 24 -20.63 7.56 3.15
N THR A 25 -20.88 7.28 4.44
CA THR A 25 -20.19 6.17 5.14
C THR A 25 -20.71 4.79 4.74
N ALA A 26 -21.99 4.70 4.36
CA ALA A 26 -22.58 3.45 3.90
C ALA A 26 -22.06 3.03 2.52
N ARG A 27 -21.78 4.02 1.66
CA ARG A 27 -21.21 3.79 0.32
C ARG A 27 -19.71 3.48 0.43
N LYS A 28 -19.29 2.35 -0.17
CA LYS A 28 -17.86 1.98 -0.27
C LYS A 28 -17.10 3.03 -1.06
N LYS A 29 -15.95 3.46 -0.54
CA LYS A 29 -15.01 4.28 -1.32
C LYS A 29 -14.38 3.38 -2.39
N THR A 30 -14.49 3.79 -3.64
CA THR A 30 -13.96 3.06 -4.79
C THR A 30 -12.48 3.34 -5.08
N ALA A 31 -11.86 4.28 -4.35
CA ALA A 31 -10.47 4.66 -4.58
C ALA A 31 -9.67 4.74 -3.27
N PRO A 32 -8.41 4.26 -3.27
CA PRO A 32 -7.55 4.33 -2.10
C PRO A 32 -7.27 5.80 -1.74
N PRO A 33 -7.29 6.17 -0.45
CA PRO A 33 -7.00 7.52 -0.02
C PRO A 33 -5.57 7.91 -0.39
N THR A 34 -5.38 9.16 -0.82
CA THR A 34 -4.05 9.72 -1.08
C THR A 34 -3.48 10.37 0.17
N THR A 35 -2.21 10.12 0.45
CA THR A 35 -1.44 10.77 1.51
C THR A 35 -1.31 12.26 1.26
N VAL A 36 -0.84 13.01 2.29
CA VAL A 36 -0.42 14.43 2.17
C VAL A 36 0.65 14.64 1.08
N THR A 37 1.39 13.58 0.73
CA THR A 37 2.39 13.58 -0.33
C THR A 37 1.84 13.19 -1.71
N GLY A 38 0.53 12.95 -1.83
CA GLY A 38 -0.15 12.58 -3.07
C GLY A 38 -0.07 11.10 -3.44
N LYS A 39 0.43 10.23 -2.54
CA LYS A 39 0.61 8.79 -2.81
C LYS A 39 -0.59 7.99 -2.33
N LYS A 40 -0.98 6.95 -3.08
CA LYS A 40 -2.01 6.01 -2.65
C LYS A 40 -1.57 5.29 -1.37
N GLU A 41 -2.44 5.25 -0.37
CA GLU A 41 -2.21 4.45 0.83
C GLU A 41 -2.72 3.03 0.61
N PHE A 42 -1.80 2.06 0.70
CA PHE A 42 -2.11 0.64 0.62
C PHE A 42 -2.11 0.00 2.01
N GLN A 43 -2.67 -1.21 2.09
CA GLN A 43 -2.57 -2.04 3.29
C GLN A 43 -1.10 -2.35 3.58
N PRO A 44 -0.59 -2.04 4.78
CA PRO A 44 0.77 -2.42 5.15
C PRO A 44 0.83 -3.94 5.30
N VAL A 45 1.71 -4.58 4.55
CA VAL A 45 1.88 -6.04 4.57
C VAL A 45 3.35 -6.37 4.72
N TYR A 46 3.68 -7.30 5.61
CA TYR A 46 5.00 -7.91 5.70
C TYR A 46 4.83 -9.42 5.64
N VAL A 47 5.51 -10.07 4.70
CA VAL A 47 5.46 -11.54 4.54
C VAL A 47 6.88 -12.07 4.61
N SER A 48 7.14 -13.00 5.53
CA SER A 48 8.37 -13.78 5.51
C SER A 48 8.26 -14.88 4.46
N LEU A 49 9.24 -14.95 3.57
CA LEU A 49 9.35 -15.99 2.55
C LEU A 49 10.36 -16.98 3.12
N ALA A 50 9.92 -18.05 3.79
CA ALA A 50 10.83 -19.02 4.42
C ALA A 50 10.33 -20.47 4.29
N ASP A 51 9.54 -20.74 3.26
CA ASP A 51 8.84 -22.01 3.06
C ASP A 51 8.80 -22.39 1.58
N LYS A 52 8.15 -23.51 1.27
CA LYS A 52 7.89 -23.98 -0.09
C LYS A 52 7.05 -22.97 -0.87
N PRO A 53 7.28 -22.84 -2.20
CA PRO A 53 6.54 -21.92 -3.05
C PRO A 53 5.03 -22.02 -2.92
N ASP A 54 4.47 -23.23 -2.97
CA ASP A 54 3.01 -23.42 -2.92
C ASP A 54 2.42 -23.02 -1.57
N SER A 55 3.12 -23.31 -0.45
CA SER A 55 2.71 -22.86 0.89
C SER A 55 2.64 -21.34 0.97
N ILE A 56 3.66 -20.65 0.46
CA ILE A 56 3.72 -19.18 0.45
C ILE A 56 2.59 -18.61 -0.40
N ILE A 57 2.40 -19.11 -1.63
CA ILE A 57 1.37 -18.64 -2.55
C ILE A 57 -0.03 -18.89 -1.98
N ASN A 58 -0.26 -20.05 -1.38
CA ASN A 58 -1.52 -20.36 -0.72
C ASN A 58 -1.76 -19.49 0.51
N GLY A 59 -0.72 -19.23 1.31
CA GLY A 59 -0.77 -18.28 2.42
C GLY A 59 -1.15 -16.86 1.95
N MET A 60 -0.55 -16.41 0.85
CA MET A 60 -0.90 -15.13 0.23
C MET A 60 -2.36 -15.08 -0.24
N ASN A 61 -2.84 -16.14 -0.90
CA ASN A 61 -4.24 -16.23 -1.34
C ASN A 61 -5.21 -16.24 -0.16
N ARG A 62 -4.89 -17.01 0.88
CA ARG A 62 -5.69 -17.09 2.10
C ARG A 62 -5.79 -15.74 2.79
N PHE A 63 -4.69 -14.99 2.85
CA PHE A 63 -4.68 -13.65 3.42
C PHE A 63 -5.59 -12.68 2.66
N VAL A 64 -5.52 -12.68 1.33
CA VAL A 64 -6.43 -11.88 0.49
C VAL A 64 -7.89 -12.28 0.71
N ALA A 65 -8.18 -13.59 0.71
CA ALA A 65 -9.52 -14.10 0.93
C ALA A 65 -10.08 -13.73 2.32
N GLU A 66 -9.24 -13.77 3.35
CA GLU A 66 -9.61 -13.39 4.71
C GLU A 66 -9.92 -11.90 4.81
N VAL A 67 -9.08 -11.04 4.22
CA VAL A 67 -9.37 -9.59 4.14
C VAL A 67 -10.66 -9.33 3.37
N GLN A 68 -10.87 -9.95 2.21
CA GLN A 68 -12.11 -9.82 1.44
C GLN A 68 -13.34 -10.33 2.20
N ARG A 69 -13.20 -11.40 2.99
CA ARG A 69 -14.25 -11.90 3.87
C ARG A 69 -14.58 -10.89 4.97
N THR A 70 -13.58 -10.26 5.59
CA THR A 70 -13.81 -9.21 6.59
C THR A 70 -14.42 -7.95 5.98
N GLU A 71 -14.03 -7.57 4.76
CA GLU A 71 -14.62 -6.46 4.03
C GLU A 71 -16.08 -6.70 3.67
N SER A 72 -16.39 -7.87 3.10
CA SER A 72 -17.76 -8.21 2.72
C SER A 72 -18.69 -8.32 3.93
N ALA A 73 -18.17 -8.79 5.07
CA ALA A 73 -18.91 -8.71 6.34
C ALA A 73 -19.11 -7.25 6.76
N GLY A 74 -18.05 -6.43 6.75
CA GLY A 74 -18.09 -5.01 7.09
C GLY A 74 -19.06 -4.20 6.22
N ASP A 75 -19.16 -4.51 4.93
CA ASP A 75 -20.08 -3.86 3.98
C ASP A 75 -21.56 -4.02 4.42
N LYS A 76 -21.92 -5.14 5.05
CA LYS A 76 -23.26 -5.31 5.64
C LYS A 76 -23.47 -4.42 6.87
N TRP A 77 -22.45 -4.31 7.73
CA TRP A 77 -22.52 -3.49 8.94
C TRP A 77 -22.59 -1.98 8.64
N ARG A 78 -22.11 -1.54 7.48
CA ARG A 78 -22.13 -0.13 7.05
C ARG A 78 -23.54 0.46 6.88
N TRP A 79 -24.56 -0.37 6.66
CA TRP A 79 -25.96 0.08 6.58
C TRP A 79 -26.63 0.23 7.94
N ILE A 80 -26.11 -0.41 8.99
CA ILE A 80 -26.74 -0.41 10.32
C ILE A 80 -26.83 0.99 10.93
N PRO A 81 -25.80 1.86 10.89
CA PRO A 81 -25.94 3.25 11.33
C PRO A 81 -27.06 4.00 10.61
N MET A 82 -27.29 3.72 9.33
CA MET A 82 -28.37 4.34 8.57
C MET A 82 -29.74 3.84 9.03
N LEU A 83 -29.89 2.54 9.27
CA LEU A 83 -31.12 1.96 9.81
C LEU A 83 -31.42 2.50 11.22
N ILE A 84 -30.41 2.63 12.08
CA ILE A 84 -30.55 3.23 13.41
C ILE A 84 -30.99 4.70 13.30
N PHE A 85 -30.40 5.47 12.38
CA PHE A 85 -30.79 6.86 12.14
C PHE A 85 -32.26 6.98 11.69
N LEU A 86 -32.69 6.14 10.73
CA LEU A 86 -34.08 6.10 10.26
C LEU A 86 -35.05 5.67 11.38
N GLY A 87 -34.65 4.67 12.19
CA GLY A 87 -35.41 4.27 13.38
C GLY A 87 -35.57 5.40 14.39
N GLY A 88 -34.50 6.16 14.64
CA GLY A 88 -34.53 7.35 15.49
C GLY A 88 -35.47 8.44 14.95
N LEU A 89 -35.47 8.66 13.63
CA LEU A 89 -36.37 9.63 12.98
C LEU A 89 -37.84 9.21 13.10
N GLY A 90 -38.14 7.91 12.90
CA GLY A 90 -39.47 7.36 13.10
C GLY A 90 -39.94 7.49 14.55
N LEU A 91 -39.03 7.28 15.51
CA LEU A 91 -39.31 7.40 16.94
C LEU A 91 -39.62 8.86 17.31
N MET A 92 -38.86 9.84 16.81
CA MET A 92 -39.16 11.27 16.99
C MET A 92 -40.52 11.68 16.38
N ALA A 93 -40.92 11.06 15.26
CA ALA A 93 -42.20 11.37 14.63
C ALA A 93 -43.41 10.98 15.50
N VAL A 94 -43.27 9.99 16.39
CA VAL A 94 -44.34 9.59 17.34
C VAL A 94 -44.69 10.74 18.28
N ASP A 95 -43.68 11.42 18.86
CA ASP A 95 -43.94 12.61 19.70
C ASP A 95 -44.57 13.75 18.89
N GLY A 96 -44.20 13.92 17.62
CA GLY A 96 -44.84 14.87 16.73
C GLY A 96 -46.33 14.60 16.54
N VAL A 97 -46.71 13.32 16.38
CA VAL A 97 -48.11 12.89 16.28
C VAL A 97 -48.84 13.05 17.63
N LEU A 98 -48.22 12.69 18.74
CA LEU A 98 -48.79 12.88 20.08
C LEU A 98 -49.07 14.34 20.38
N LEU A 99 -48.17 15.24 19.97
CA LEU A 99 -48.33 16.68 20.11
C LEU A 99 -49.50 17.21 19.27
N LEU A 100 -49.74 16.66 18.06
CA LEU A 100 -50.94 16.97 17.27
C LEU A 100 -52.24 16.55 17.96
N PHE A 101 -52.21 15.46 18.75
CA PHE A 101 -53.33 15.02 19.59
C PHE A 101 -53.43 15.76 20.93
N GLY A 102 -52.57 16.76 21.19
CA GLY A 102 -52.59 17.58 22.40
C GLY A 102 -51.80 17.01 23.59
N TYR A 103 -51.07 15.90 23.41
CA TYR A 103 -50.23 15.33 24.45
C TYR A 103 -48.80 15.87 24.34
N ALA A 104 -48.33 16.55 25.38
CA ALA A 104 -46.96 17.04 25.48
C ALA A 104 -46.02 15.94 26.02
N SER A 105 -45.47 15.12 25.12
CA SER A 105 -44.41 14.15 25.42
C SER A 105 -43.13 14.51 24.64
N PHE A 106 -41.98 14.34 25.28
CA PHE A 106 -40.65 14.49 24.66
C PHE A 106 -39.76 13.24 24.86
N VAL A 107 -40.35 12.17 25.36
CA VAL A 107 -39.63 10.93 25.70
C VAL A 107 -39.11 10.28 24.42
N PHE A 108 -39.90 10.28 23.34
CA PHE A 108 -39.49 9.70 22.07
C PHE A 108 -38.48 10.61 21.33
N ILE A 109 -38.57 11.93 21.44
CA ILE A 109 -37.58 12.86 20.91
C ILE A 109 -36.21 12.62 21.54
N SER A 110 -36.16 12.50 22.88
CA SER A 110 -34.90 12.22 23.58
C SER A 110 -34.33 10.83 23.22
N GLY A 111 -35.17 9.80 23.12
CA GLY A 111 -34.78 8.47 22.67
C GLY A 111 -34.22 8.45 21.24
N GLY A 112 -34.88 9.17 20.32
CA GLY A 112 -34.41 9.30 18.94
C GLY A 112 -33.05 10.00 18.85
N ALA A 113 -32.82 11.03 19.68
CA ALA A 113 -31.56 11.76 19.71
C ALA A 113 -30.40 10.86 20.19
N LEU A 114 -30.65 10.00 21.19
CA LEU A 114 -29.68 9.00 21.64
C LEU A 114 -29.34 7.99 20.53
N LEU A 115 -30.34 7.54 19.76
CA LEU A 115 -30.11 6.65 18.61
C LEU A 115 -29.24 7.32 17.54
N TRP A 116 -29.43 8.61 17.27
CA TRP A 116 -28.57 9.34 16.33
C TRP A 116 -27.13 9.45 16.79
N ILE A 117 -26.91 9.70 18.09
CA ILE A 117 -25.56 9.71 18.68
C ILE A 117 -24.92 8.32 18.52
N ALA A 118 -25.66 7.24 18.83
CA ALA A 118 -25.18 5.87 18.67
C ALA A 118 -24.83 5.56 17.21
N ALA A 119 -25.67 5.96 16.26
CA ALA A 119 -25.41 5.82 14.82
C ALA A 119 -24.13 6.54 14.40
N LEU A 120 -23.92 7.78 14.87
CA LEU A 120 -22.72 8.56 14.55
C LEU A 120 -21.44 7.95 15.12
N VAL A 121 -21.47 7.47 16.36
CA VAL A 121 -20.33 6.76 16.98
C VAL A 121 -20.01 5.48 16.20
N MET A 122 -21.04 4.69 15.87
CA MET A 122 -20.87 3.45 15.11
C MET A 122 -20.32 3.72 13.70
N ALA A 123 -20.87 4.69 12.96
CA ALA A 123 -20.39 5.08 11.64
C ALA A 123 -18.93 5.55 11.66
N ARG A 124 -18.54 6.30 12.70
CA ARG A 124 -17.15 6.75 12.88
C ARG A 124 -16.20 5.60 13.16
N ASN A 125 -16.62 4.62 13.95
CA ASN A 125 -15.81 3.44 14.25
C ASN A 125 -15.65 2.54 13.03
N LEU A 126 -16.73 2.29 12.27
CA LEU A 126 -16.70 1.50 11.03
C LEU A 126 -15.76 2.12 10.00
N ARG A 127 -15.77 3.44 9.86
CA ARG A 127 -14.88 4.16 8.92
C ARG A 127 -13.40 4.08 9.31
N LYS A 128 -13.08 3.85 10.58
CA LYS A 128 -11.70 3.64 11.04
C LYS A 128 -11.22 2.21 10.80
N SER A 129 -12.14 1.24 10.80
CA SER A 129 -11.83 -0.18 10.61
C SER A 129 -11.77 -0.60 9.13
N ASP A 130 -12.02 0.31 8.19
CA ASP A 130 -11.91 0.01 6.77
C ASP A 130 -10.48 -0.46 6.42
N SER A 131 -10.38 -1.66 5.86
CA SER A 131 -9.14 -2.13 5.25
C SER A 131 -8.82 -1.32 4.00
N LYS A 132 -7.52 -1.20 3.72
CA LYS A 132 -7.02 -0.54 2.52
C LYS A 132 -6.82 -1.58 1.43
N ASP A 133 -6.81 -1.11 0.18
CA ASP A 133 -6.48 -1.97 -0.94
C ASP A 133 -5.05 -2.50 -0.83
N PHE A 134 -4.81 -3.70 -1.36
CA PHE A 134 -3.46 -4.25 -1.49
C PHE A 134 -2.65 -3.47 -2.52
N SER A 135 -1.35 -3.34 -2.29
CA SER A 135 -0.44 -2.78 -3.29
C SER A 135 -0.37 -3.69 -4.53
N PRO A 136 -0.29 -3.14 -5.76
CA PRO A 136 -0.05 -3.93 -6.98
C PRO A 136 1.18 -4.85 -6.88
N ARG A 137 2.18 -4.44 -6.09
CA ARG A 137 3.38 -5.25 -5.82
C ARG A 137 3.07 -6.58 -5.15
N TYR A 138 1.97 -6.68 -4.41
CA TYR A 138 1.57 -7.93 -3.78
C TYR A 138 1.22 -9.00 -4.83
N SER A 139 0.41 -8.63 -5.83
CA SER A 139 0.09 -9.52 -6.96
C SER A 139 1.31 -9.77 -7.85
N ASP A 140 2.15 -8.76 -8.06
CA ASP A 140 3.36 -8.91 -8.89
C ASP A 140 4.35 -9.89 -8.27
N VAL A 141 4.58 -9.81 -6.96
CA VAL A 141 5.44 -10.77 -6.26
C VAL A 141 4.86 -12.17 -6.30
N LYS A 142 3.54 -12.32 -6.14
CA LYS A 142 2.89 -13.63 -6.31
C LYS A 142 3.18 -14.23 -7.70
N LYS A 143 3.12 -13.43 -8.78
CA LYS A 143 3.48 -13.88 -10.13
C LYS A 143 4.95 -14.27 -10.22
N ILE A 144 5.86 -13.46 -9.67
CA ILE A 144 7.30 -13.76 -9.65
C ILE A 144 7.56 -15.10 -8.93
N LEU A 145 6.97 -15.31 -7.76
CA LEU A 145 7.11 -16.55 -6.99
C LEU A 145 6.52 -17.75 -7.72
N TYR A 146 5.39 -17.57 -8.40
CA TYR A 146 4.76 -18.61 -9.21
C TYR A 146 5.65 -19.03 -10.37
N THR A 147 6.22 -18.07 -11.12
CA THR A 147 7.13 -18.37 -12.24
C THR A 147 8.43 -19.02 -11.75
N LEU A 148 9.04 -18.49 -10.68
CA LEU A 148 10.31 -19.01 -10.15
C LEU A 148 10.16 -20.37 -9.45
N ARG A 149 8.95 -20.80 -9.13
CA ARG A 149 8.69 -22.13 -8.54
C ARG A 149 9.19 -23.23 -9.45
N ASP A 150 8.97 -23.09 -10.75
CA ASP A 150 9.23 -24.15 -11.72
C ASP A 150 10.74 -24.35 -11.96
N ASP A 151 11.56 -23.33 -11.67
CA ASP A 151 13.03 -23.37 -11.75
C ASP A 151 13.72 -23.79 -10.43
N LEU A 152 12.95 -24.00 -9.37
CA LEU A 152 13.49 -24.31 -8.05
C LEU A 152 14.01 -25.75 -7.98
N LYS A 153 15.01 -26.01 -7.13
CA LYS A 153 15.42 -27.38 -6.81
C LYS A 153 14.21 -28.17 -6.28
N PRO A 154 14.05 -29.48 -6.58
CA PRO A 154 13.01 -30.30 -5.99
C PRO A 154 13.04 -30.25 -4.47
N GLY A 155 11.90 -29.89 -3.86
CA GLY A 155 11.77 -29.69 -2.41
C GLY A 155 12.48 -28.44 -1.87
N GLY A 156 12.98 -27.55 -2.73
CA GLY A 156 13.59 -26.29 -2.33
C GLY A 156 12.59 -25.32 -1.70
N THR A 157 13.11 -24.31 -1.02
CA THR A 157 12.33 -23.25 -0.39
C THR A 157 12.79 -21.88 -0.89
N PHE A 158 11.88 -20.90 -0.79
CA PHE A 158 12.24 -19.50 -0.91
C PHE A 158 12.60 -18.95 0.46
N ASN A 159 13.68 -18.18 0.53
CA ASN A 159 14.18 -17.53 1.74
C ASN A 159 14.23 -16.01 1.53
N GLY A 160 13.71 -15.21 2.46
CA GLY A 160 13.70 -13.76 2.36
C GLY A 160 12.43 -13.13 2.93
N HIS A 161 12.05 -11.97 2.40
CA HIS A 161 10.88 -11.24 2.86
C HIS A 161 10.30 -10.33 1.77
N LEU A 162 9.01 -10.04 1.93
CA LEU A 162 8.26 -9.04 1.19
C LEU A 162 7.79 -7.98 2.17
N ASP A 163 8.30 -6.76 2.05
CA ASP A 163 7.92 -5.61 2.87
C ASP A 163 7.15 -4.58 2.03
N LEU A 164 5.84 -4.54 2.21
CA LEU A 164 4.91 -3.57 1.61
C LEU A 164 4.33 -2.62 2.66
N THR A 165 5.00 -2.43 3.80
CA THR A 165 4.54 -1.53 4.87
C THR A 165 4.63 -0.05 4.50
N GLY A 166 5.33 0.27 3.40
CA GLY A 166 5.43 1.61 2.84
C GLY A 166 6.86 2.15 2.82
N THR A 167 7.13 3.02 1.86
CA THR A 167 8.51 3.42 1.50
C THR A 167 9.01 4.62 2.29
N MET A 168 8.14 5.31 3.03
CA MET A 168 8.44 6.56 3.76
C MET A 168 8.23 6.41 5.27
N LEU A 169 8.54 5.23 5.81
CA LEU A 169 8.53 5.00 7.25
C LEU A 169 9.81 5.55 7.88
N LYS A 170 9.70 6.11 9.09
CA LYS A 170 10.86 6.65 9.84
C LYS A 170 11.95 5.61 10.07
N THR A 171 11.58 4.34 10.22
CA THR A 171 12.50 3.21 10.37
C THR A 171 13.31 2.90 9.10
N LYS A 172 12.88 3.40 7.94
CA LYS A 172 13.52 3.20 6.62
C LYS A 172 14.31 4.42 6.15
N VAL A 173 14.55 5.39 7.03
CA VAL A 173 15.37 6.58 6.73
C VAL A 173 16.82 6.13 6.63
N ALA A 174 17.41 6.27 5.45
CA ALA A 174 18.80 5.95 5.20
C ALA A 174 19.74 7.10 5.56
N ARG A 175 19.30 8.35 5.33
CA ARG A 175 20.03 9.57 5.71
C ARG A 175 19.13 10.80 5.69
N GLU A 176 19.53 11.81 6.45
CA GLU A 176 18.97 13.15 6.36
C GLU A 176 20.02 14.12 5.81
N THR A 177 19.60 15.02 4.93
CA THR A 177 20.47 16.04 4.34
C THR A 177 19.84 17.41 4.51
N LYS A 178 20.63 18.40 4.89
CA LYS A 178 20.23 19.80 4.95
C LYS A 178 20.66 20.52 3.68
N ASP A 179 19.75 21.31 3.14
CA ASP A 179 20.02 22.22 2.03
C ASP A 179 20.65 23.53 2.54
N THR A 180 21.16 24.36 1.65
CA THR A 180 21.74 25.70 1.93
C THR A 180 20.81 26.64 2.70
N ARG A 181 19.50 26.39 2.66
CA ARG A 181 18.46 27.15 3.39
C ARG A 181 17.96 26.43 4.66
N ASP A 182 18.78 25.54 5.22
CA ASP A 182 18.48 24.66 6.37
C ASP A 182 17.21 23.81 6.20
N ARG A 183 16.86 23.49 4.96
CA ARG A 183 15.69 22.64 4.66
C ARG A 183 16.10 21.18 4.74
N VAL A 184 15.47 20.43 5.64
CA VAL A 184 15.75 19.00 5.81
C VAL A 184 15.06 18.16 4.73
N THR A 185 15.84 17.32 4.07
CA THR A 185 15.38 16.29 3.13
C THR A 185 15.81 14.92 3.65
N GLU A 186 14.83 14.04 3.84
CA GLU A 186 15.03 12.63 4.18
C GLU A 186 15.19 11.80 2.90
N HIS A 187 16.16 10.91 2.91
CA HIS A 187 16.35 9.89 1.88
C HIS A 187 15.99 8.54 2.50
N PHE A 188 15.00 7.87 1.94
CA PHE A 188 14.55 6.55 2.38
C PHE A 188 15.14 5.48 1.49
N ARG A 189 15.41 4.32 2.08
CA ARG A 189 15.78 3.10 1.38
C ARG A 189 14.87 1.98 1.86
N ASP A 190 14.02 1.52 0.97
CA ASP A 190 13.04 0.48 1.25
C ASP A 190 13.35 -0.76 0.41
N GLU A 191 13.87 -1.81 1.03
CA GLU A 191 14.04 -3.12 0.38
C GLU A 191 12.72 -3.88 0.48
N TRP A 192 11.86 -3.67 -0.52
CA TRP A 192 10.49 -4.17 -0.48
C TRP A 192 10.38 -5.65 -0.88
N LEU A 193 11.39 -6.19 -1.57
CA LEU A 193 11.49 -7.62 -1.87
C LEU A 193 12.94 -8.06 -1.68
N ALA A 194 13.14 -9.09 -0.88
CA ALA A 194 14.37 -9.85 -0.79
C ALA A 194 14.03 -11.32 -0.99
N LEU A 195 14.65 -11.96 -1.97
CA LEU A 195 14.42 -13.35 -2.33
C LEU A 195 15.75 -14.06 -2.51
N LYS A 196 15.88 -15.23 -1.92
CA LYS A 196 17.00 -16.15 -2.09
C LYS A 196 16.42 -17.53 -2.38
N ALA A 197 16.90 -18.17 -3.44
CA ALA A 197 16.43 -19.48 -3.85
C ALA A 197 17.61 -20.32 -4.34
N LYS A 198 17.56 -21.63 -4.13
CA LYS A 198 18.45 -22.59 -4.79
C LYS A 198 17.70 -23.20 -5.96
N LEU A 199 18.26 -23.06 -7.15
CA LEU A 199 17.65 -23.51 -8.39
C LEU A 199 17.93 -24.98 -8.67
N TYR A 200 17.20 -25.52 -9.63
CA TYR A 200 17.32 -26.89 -10.12
C TYR A 200 18.74 -27.25 -10.54
N ASP A 201 19.40 -26.33 -11.22
CA ASP A 201 20.75 -26.48 -11.78
C ASP A 201 21.90 -26.33 -10.74
N GLY A 202 21.54 -26.12 -9.48
CA GLY A 202 22.46 -25.94 -8.36
C GLY A 202 22.88 -24.48 -8.13
N ASN A 203 22.50 -23.55 -9.00
CA ASN A 203 22.78 -22.13 -8.84
C ASN A 203 22.02 -21.56 -7.63
N ILE A 204 22.58 -20.52 -7.01
CA ILE A 204 21.91 -19.78 -5.93
C ILE A 204 21.55 -18.39 -6.45
N LEU A 205 20.26 -18.15 -6.61
CA LEU A 205 19.70 -16.86 -7.00
C LEU A 205 19.43 -16.03 -5.75
N ARG A 206 19.86 -14.76 -5.77
CA ARG A 206 19.45 -13.73 -4.81
C ARG A 206 18.95 -12.51 -5.56
N VAL A 207 17.76 -12.05 -5.24
CA VAL A 207 17.12 -10.90 -5.86
C VAL A 207 16.68 -9.95 -4.75
N SER A 208 17.11 -8.70 -4.85
CA SER A 208 16.70 -7.62 -3.94
C SER A 208 16.14 -6.46 -4.75
N ALA A 209 14.86 -6.14 -4.56
CA ALA A 209 14.24 -4.96 -5.13
C ALA A 209 14.14 -3.86 -4.06
N ILE A 210 14.74 -2.71 -4.37
CA ILE A 210 14.94 -1.60 -3.44
C ILE A 210 14.36 -0.33 -4.04
N GLN A 211 13.43 0.30 -3.34
CA GLN A 211 12.96 1.64 -3.67
C GLN A 211 13.71 2.69 -2.85
N LYS A 212 14.38 3.62 -3.54
CA LYS A 212 14.92 4.81 -2.92
C LYS A 212 13.93 5.95 -3.12
N SER A 213 13.59 6.66 -2.06
CA SER A 213 12.66 7.80 -2.15
C SER A 213 13.18 9.01 -1.40
N LYS A 214 12.81 10.21 -1.86
CA LYS A 214 13.28 11.48 -1.30
C LYS A 214 12.07 12.30 -0.87
N LYS A 215 12.06 12.74 0.40
CA LYS A 215 10.99 13.59 0.97
C LYS A 215 11.58 14.80 1.65
N ARG A 216 11.03 15.99 1.39
CA ARG A 216 11.34 17.19 2.16
C ARG A 216 10.40 17.26 3.37
N LYS A 217 10.96 17.42 4.56
CA LYS A 217 10.18 17.66 5.79
C LYS A 217 9.40 18.97 5.69
N SER A 218 8.30 19.05 6.44
CA SER A 218 7.58 20.31 6.64
C SER A 218 8.50 21.33 7.32
N TYR A 219 8.39 22.58 6.93
CA TYR A 219 9.22 23.64 7.51
C TYR A 219 8.46 24.95 7.55
N TRP A 220 8.80 25.81 8.51
CA TRP A 220 8.23 27.15 8.59
C TRP A 220 8.96 28.09 7.64
N LYS A 221 8.20 28.83 6.83
CA LYS A 221 8.73 29.86 5.94
C LYS A 221 8.04 31.18 6.23
N ARG A 222 8.82 32.24 6.46
CA ARG A 222 8.30 33.61 6.48
C ARG A 222 7.85 34.02 5.08
N SER A 223 6.64 34.56 4.95
CA SER A 223 6.14 35.15 3.72
C SER A 223 6.91 36.45 3.44
N SER A 224 7.46 36.59 2.23
CA SER A 224 8.14 37.83 1.80
C SER A 224 7.18 39.01 1.67
N ILE A 225 5.90 38.75 1.36
CA ILE A 225 4.89 39.79 1.11
C ILE A 225 4.21 40.22 2.41
N SER A 226 3.78 39.26 3.25
CA SER A 226 2.96 39.56 4.44
C SER A 226 3.73 39.56 5.75
N GLY A 227 5.00 39.14 5.75
CA GLY A 227 5.80 38.94 6.97
C GLY A 227 5.34 37.78 7.87
N LYS A 228 4.16 37.19 7.63
CA LYS A 228 3.58 36.10 8.42
C LYS A 228 4.34 34.77 8.20
N MET A 229 4.47 33.99 9.26
CA MET A 229 5.01 32.63 9.21
C MET A 229 3.98 31.68 8.62
N LYS A 230 4.37 30.92 7.59
CA LYS A 230 3.53 29.88 6.98
C LYS A 230 4.25 28.54 7.03
N MET A 231 3.58 27.52 7.57
CA MET A 231 4.07 26.15 7.49
C MET A 231 3.99 25.71 6.03
N LYS A 232 5.11 25.20 5.51
CA LYS A 232 5.15 24.56 4.19
C LYS A 232 5.02 23.06 4.41
N PRO A 233 4.05 22.40 3.75
CA PRO A 233 3.83 20.97 3.94
C PRO A 233 5.02 20.17 3.41
N GLU A 234 5.06 18.91 3.84
CA GLU A 234 5.97 17.91 3.30
C GLU A 234 5.83 17.83 1.77
N LYS A 235 6.94 17.63 1.07
CA LYS A 235 6.93 17.52 -0.39
C LYS A 235 7.75 16.33 -0.83
N PHE A 236 7.12 15.45 -1.60
CA PHE A 236 7.80 14.37 -2.31
C PHE A 236 8.71 14.95 -3.41
N LYS A 237 9.97 14.52 -3.44
CA LYS A 237 10.98 15.00 -4.39
C LYS A 237 11.28 14.02 -5.52
N GLY A 238 10.96 12.74 -5.34
CA GLY A 238 11.17 11.71 -6.36
C GLY A 238 11.45 10.34 -5.74
N SER A 239 11.37 9.31 -6.59
CA SER A 239 11.74 7.95 -6.26
C SER A 239 12.45 7.28 -7.44
N GLU A 240 13.30 6.33 -7.11
CA GLU A 240 14.01 5.48 -8.06
C GLU A 240 13.94 4.04 -7.54
N GLN A 241 13.81 3.09 -8.46
CA GLN A 241 13.87 1.66 -8.16
C GLN A 241 15.27 1.14 -8.49
N TYR A 242 15.74 0.23 -7.66
CA TYR A 242 17.00 -0.48 -7.83
C TYR A 242 16.70 -1.97 -7.75
N LEU A 243 17.18 -2.73 -8.73
CA LEU A 243 17.11 -4.18 -8.73
C LEU A 243 18.53 -4.71 -8.61
N LYS A 244 18.78 -5.48 -7.56
CA LYS A 244 20.05 -6.18 -7.37
C LYS A 244 19.81 -7.67 -7.60
N VAL A 245 20.55 -8.25 -8.54
CA VAL A 245 20.48 -9.67 -8.86
C VAL A 245 21.86 -10.25 -8.67
N ARG A 246 21.95 -11.28 -7.85
CA ARG A 246 23.18 -12.02 -7.61
C ARG A 246 22.95 -13.50 -7.85
N ILE A 247 23.70 -14.07 -8.78
CA ILE A 247 23.67 -15.50 -9.10
C ILE A 247 25.03 -16.07 -8.71
N ALA A 248 25.06 -16.96 -7.72
CA ALA A 248 26.23 -17.80 -7.49
C ALA A 248 26.13 -19.02 -8.40
N VAL A 249 27.06 -19.11 -9.35
CA VAL A 249 27.02 -20.07 -10.44
C VAL A 249 27.63 -21.39 -10.00
N ASN A 250 27.00 -22.50 -10.38
CA ASN A 250 27.53 -23.84 -10.25
C ASN A 250 28.65 -24.02 -11.29
N PRO A 251 29.94 -24.06 -10.87
CA PRO A 251 31.06 -24.11 -11.79
C PRO A 251 31.17 -25.46 -12.51
N GLU A 252 30.52 -26.52 -12.03
CA GLU A 252 30.55 -27.83 -12.68
C GLU A 252 29.72 -27.84 -13.96
N VAL A 253 28.61 -27.08 -13.98
CA VAL A 253 27.62 -27.13 -15.07
C VAL A 253 27.73 -25.93 -16.02
N TYR A 254 28.10 -24.76 -15.51
CA TYR A 254 28.09 -23.51 -16.30
C TYR A 254 29.44 -22.80 -16.31
N THR A 255 29.65 -22.03 -17.38
CA THR A 255 30.64 -20.97 -17.49
C THR A 255 29.94 -19.63 -17.71
N ILE A 256 30.52 -18.57 -17.18
CA ILE A 256 30.02 -17.22 -17.41
C ILE A 256 30.62 -16.71 -18.71
N LYS A 257 29.78 -16.32 -19.67
CA LYS A 257 30.20 -15.74 -20.93
C LYS A 257 29.58 -14.35 -21.11
N SER A 258 30.37 -13.43 -21.65
CA SER A 258 29.87 -12.11 -22.00
C SER A 258 28.76 -12.20 -23.04
N ASN A 259 27.65 -11.51 -22.81
CA ASN A 259 26.55 -11.38 -23.76
C ASN A 259 26.54 -9.95 -24.33
N PRO A 260 26.62 -9.76 -25.66
CA PRO A 260 26.60 -8.41 -26.26
C PRO A 260 25.31 -7.63 -25.97
N ASN A 261 24.19 -8.32 -25.73
CA ASN A 261 22.89 -7.71 -25.45
C ASN A 261 22.72 -7.32 -23.97
N PHE A 262 23.56 -7.84 -23.07
CA PHE A 262 23.46 -7.60 -21.63
C PHE A 262 24.80 -7.10 -21.09
N ARG A 263 24.97 -5.78 -21.10
CA ARG A 263 26.17 -5.06 -20.69
C ARG A 263 25.83 -3.87 -19.81
N GLN A 264 26.84 -3.29 -19.16
CA GLN A 264 26.67 -2.04 -18.43
C GLN A 264 26.11 -0.95 -19.36
N GLY A 265 25.09 -0.22 -18.90
CA GLY A 265 24.35 0.76 -19.68
C GLY A 265 23.26 0.19 -20.60
N ALA A 266 23.13 -1.14 -20.73
CA ALA A 266 22.04 -1.74 -21.49
C ALA A 266 20.70 -1.56 -20.77
N SER A 267 19.64 -1.33 -21.55
CA SER A 267 18.27 -1.24 -21.04
C SER A 267 17.54 -2.56 -21.29
N VAL A 268 16.98 -3.12 -20.22
CA VAL A 268 16.16 -4.33 -20.25
C VAL A 268 14.82 -3.99 -19.62
N GLY A 269 13.79 -3.86 -20.48
CA GLY A 269 12.49 -3.36 -20.06
C GLY A 269 12.59 -1.95 -19.47
N LYS A 270 12.07 -1.77 -18.25
CA LYS A 270 12.11 -0.50 -17.50
C LYS A 270 13.41 -0.29 -16.71
N TYR A 271 14.35 -1.23 -16.74
CA TYR A 271 15.61 -1.17 -15.98
C TYR A 271 16.80 -0.89 -16.89
N THR A 272 17.76 -0.11 -16.39
CA THR A 272 19.06 0.10 -17.01
C THR A 272 20.13 -0.52 -16.13
N VAL A 273 21.05 -1.29 -16.71
CA VAL A 273 22.14 -1.94 -15.98
C VAL A 273 23.15 -0.88 -15.56
N ALA A 274 23.20 -0.57 -14.26
CA ALA A 274 24.14 0.41 -13.71
C ALA A 274 25.53 -0.19 -13.47
N GLN A 275 25.58 -1.43 -13.00
CA GLN A 275 26.81 -2.16 -12.70
C GLN A 275 26.62 -3.65 -13.01
N LEU A 276 27.65 -4.28 -13.57
CA LEU A 276 27.72 -5.70 -13.86
C LEU A 276 29.11 -6.21 -13.46
N ASN A 277 29.16 -7.16 -12.53
CA ASN A 277 30.37 -7.87 -12.14
C ASN A 277 30.15 -9.38 -12.37
N THR A 278 31.11 -10.04 -13.01
CA THR A 278 31.07 -11.47 -13.35
C THR A 278 32.26 -12.25 -12.78
N GLU A 279 32.98 -11.68 -11.83
CA GLU A 279 34.19 -12.27 -11.25
C GLU A 279 33.88 -13.38 -10.24
N GLY A 280 34.79 -14.36 -10.14
CA GLY A 280 34.77 -15.38 -9.09
C GLY A 280 33.61 -16.37 -9.15
N GLY A 281 33.02 -16.61 -10.33
CA GLY A 281 31.87 -17.51 -10.48
C GLY A 281 30.56 -16.92 -9.94
N ILE A 282 30.52 -15.59 -9.78
CA ILE A 282 29.34 -14.87 -9.31
C ILE A 282 28.97 -13.83 -10.38
N ILE A 283 27.69 -13.80 -10.74
CA ILE A 283 27.12 -12.69 -11.50
C ILE A 283 26.46 -11.76 -10.49
N ASP A 284 26.93 -10.53 -10.37
CA ASP A 284 26.34 -9.48 -9.54
C ASP A 284 25.95 -8.29 -10.43
N VAL A 285 24.64 -8.03 -10.51
CA VAL A 285 24.08 -6.99 -11.36
C VAL A 285 23.28 -6.02 -10.52
N VAL A 286 23.56 -4.74 -10.69
CA VAL A 286 22.75 -3.65 -10.15
C VAL A 286 22.14 -2.90 -11.30
N ALA A 287 20.81 -2.86 -11.34
CA ALA A 287 20.05 -2.06 -12.28
C ALA A 287 19.25 -0.97 -11.59
N ASN A 288 19.04 0.14 -12.27
CA ASN A 288 18.21 1.25 -11.82
C ASN A 288 17.04 1.48 -12.76
N SER A 289 15.95 2.02 -12.22
CA SER A 289 14.78 2.43 -13.00
C SER A 289 14.25 3.75 -12.45
N PRO A 290 13.97 4.74 -13.31
CA PRO A 290 13.39 6.02 -12.88
C PRO A 290 11.89 5.90 -12.56
N PHE A 291 11.25 4.77 -12.90
CA PHE A 291 9.83 4.57 -12.68
C PHE A 291 9.55 4.22 -11.20
N GLU A 292 8.45 4.75 -10.66
CA GLU A 292 8.06 4.49 -9.27
C GLU A 292 7.50 3.07 -9.07
N GLU A 293 6.72 2.61 -10.04
CA GLU A 293 6.13 1.27 -10.08
C GLU A 293 6.70 0.52 -11.28
N VAL A 294 7.16 -0.71 -11.03
CA VAL A 294 7.70 -1.62 -12.03
C VAL A 294 6.97 -2.94 -11.89
N GLU A 295 6.35 -3.37 -12.98
CA GLU A 295 5.58 -4.61 -13.06
C GLU A 295 6.47 -5.85 -12.96
N SER A 296 5.87 -6.98 -12.56
CA SER A 296 6.56 -8.28 -12.44
C SER A 296 7.31 -8.67 -13.72
N ASP A 297 6.76 -8.36 -14.88
CA ASP A 297 7.23 -8.86 -16.17
C ASP A 297 8.59 -8.26 -16.52
N HIS A 298 8.85 -7.02 -16.11
CA HIS A 298 10.16 -6.39 -16.29
C HIS A 298 11.20 -6.97 -15.34
N ILE A 299 10.81 -7.37 -14.12
CA ILE A 299 11.73 -8.03 -13.17
C ILE A 299 12.07 -9.44 -13.70
N LEU A 300 11.06 -10.21 -14.12
CA LEU A 300 11.25 -11.55 -14.68
C LEU A 300 12.08 -11.50 -15.98
N GLY A 301 11.78 -10.58 -16.89
CA GLY A 301 12.57 -10.38 -18.11
C GLY A 301 14.02 -9.96 -17.82
N PHE A 302 14.24 -9.17 -16.76
CA PHE A 302 15.59 -8.83 -16.30
C PHE A 302 16.33 -10.04 -15.74
N LEU A 303 15.65 -10.88 -14.95
CA LEU A 303 16.23 -12.14 -14.45
C LEU A 303 16.61 -13.04 -15.62
N GLN A 304 15.69 -13.29 -16.55
CA GLN A 304 15.95 -14.07 -17.76
C GLN A 304 17.16 -13.54 -18.55
N SER A 305 17.26 -12.22 -18.72
CA SER A 305 18.40 -11.59 -19.38
C SER A 305 19.70 -11.79 -18.60
N THR A 306 19.65 -11.81 -17.27
CA THR A 306 20.82 -12.11 -16.43
C THR A 306 21.26 -13.58 -16.60
N TYR A 307 20.31 -14.52 -16.70
CA TYR A 307 20.61 -15.93 -16.97
C TYR A 307 21.24 -16.16 -18.34
N SER A 308 21.01 -15.29 -19.32
CA SER A 308 21.63 -15.42 -20.65
C SER A 308 23.17 -15.27 -20.64
N LEU A 309 23.76 -14.81 -19.53
CA LEU A 309 25.21 -14.80 -19.31
C LEU A 309 25.77 -16.18 -18.97
N LEU A 310 24.92 -17.16 -18.65
CA LEU A 310 25.33 -18.51 -18.32
C LEU A 310 25.34 -19.37 -19.58
N GLN A 311 26.50 -19.94 -19.91
CA GLN A 311 26.63 -20.95 -20.94
C GLN A 311 26.86 -22.30 -20.29
N ARG A 312 26.07 -23.31 -20.66
CA ARG A 312 26.27 -24.68 -20.19
C ARG A 312 27.59 -25.20 -20.74
N LYS A 313 28.42 -25.83 -19.90
CA LYS A 313 29.60 -26.55 -20.36
C LYS A 313 29.15 -27.69 -21.25
N ALA A 314 29.75 -27.82 -22.43
CA ALA A 314 29.55 -29.01 -23.25
C ALA A 314 30.05 -30.22 -22.45
N SER A 315 29.18 -31.20 -22.26
CA SER A 315 29.50 -32.51 -21.69
C SER A 315 30.32 -33.33 -22.68
#